data_AF-A0A920B6S2-F1
#
_entry.id   AF-A0A920B6S2-F1
#
_cell.length_a   1.000
_cell.length_b   1.000
_cell.length_c   1.000
_cell.angle_alpha   90.00
_cell.angle_beta   90.00
_cell.angle_gamma   90.00
#
_symmetry.space_group_name_H-M   'P 1'
#
loop_
_entity.id
_entity.type
_entity.pdbx_description
1 polymer ?
#
loop_
_entity_poly.entity_id
_entity_poly.type
_entity_poly.pdbx_seq_one_letter_code
_entity_poly.pdbx_strand_id
1 'polypeptide(L)' 'MIDQTLTSIALGGINDHIGGGFHRYSTDVKWQVPHFEKMLYDQANLLESFYESYLVF' A
#
# COMPACT_ATOMS: atom_id res chain seq x y z
N MET A 1 12.10 -8.57 -3.18
CA MET A 1 11.23 -9.75 -2.95
C MET A 1 9.84 -9.26 -2.54
N ILE A 2 8.81 -10.12 -2.55
CA ILE A 2 7.41 -9.71 -2.28
C ILE A 2 7.28 -9.10 -0.88
N ASP A 3 7.91 -9.69 0.13
CA ASP A 3 7.97 -9.20 1.51
C ASP A 3 8.50 -7.76 1.59
N GLN A 4 9.61 -7.47 0.90
CA GLN A 4 10.25 -6.16 0.89
C GLN A 4 9.36 -5.11 0.20
N THR A 5 8.70 -5.49 -0.89
CA THR A 5 7.77 -4.61 -1.61
C THR A 5 6.58 -4.27 -0.74
N LEU A 6 5.91 -5.27 -0.14
CA LEU A 6 4.75 -5.07 0.73
C LEU A 6 5.11 -4.32 2.02
N THR A 7 6.28 -4.57 2.59
CA THR A 7 6.81 -3.80 3.73
C THR A 7 7.04 -2.34 3.35
N SER A 8 7.60 -2.08 2.18
CA SER A 8 7.82 -0.71 1.69
C SER A 8 6.51 0.03 1.43
N ILE A 9 5.48 -0.66 0.95
CA ILE A 9 4.13 -0.12 0.78
C ILE A 9 3.49 0.18 2.15
N ALA A 10 3.57 -0.76 3.10
CA ALA A 10 3.01 -0.60 4.44
C ALA A 10 3.66 0.51 5.25
N LEU A 11 4.97 0.75 5.06
CA LEU A 11 5.73 1.80 5.75
C LEU A 11 5.85 3.10 4.93
N GLY A 12 5.40 3.09 3.68
CA GLY A 12 5.55 4.19 2.74
C GLY A 12 4.50 5.28 2.86
N GLY A 13 4.65 6.33 2.03
CA GLY A 13 3.75 7.50 2.04
C GLY A 13 2.36 7.23 1.45
N ILE A 14 2.17 6.11 0.76
CA ILE A 14 0.85 5.72 0.23
C ILE A 14 -0.03 5.03 1.29
N ASN A 15 0.53 4.55 2.40
CA ASN A 15 -0.27 4.08 3.53
C ASN A 15 -0.77 5.31 4.32
N ASP A 16 -2.09 5.41 4.48
CA ASP A 16 -2.68 6.46 5.31
C ASP A 16 -2.58 6.05 6.78
N HIS A 17 -1.48 6.45 7.42
CA HIS A 17 -1.21 6.17 8.83
C HIS A 17 -2.19 6.85 9.80
N ILE A 18 -3.02 7.79 9.33
CA ILE A 18 -3.97 8.53 10.18
C ILE A 18 -5.39 8.02 9.96
N GLY A 19 -5.85 7.99 8.71
CA GLY A 19 -7.21 7.60 8.31
C GLY A 19 -7.36 6.13 7.92
N GLY A 20 -6.26 5.39 7.80
CA GLY A 20 -6.24 3.97 7.44
C GLY A 20 -6.46 3.69 5.95
N GLY A 21 -5.99 2.53 5.50
CA GLY A 21 -6.04 2.15 4.08
C GLY A 21 -4.95 2.79 3.24
N PHE A 22 -5.01 2.62 1.93
CA PHE A 22 -3.96 3.03 1.00
C PHE A 22 -4.50 4.04 -0.02
N HIS A 23 -3.64 5.00 -0.33
CA HIS A 23 -3.83 5.94 -1.43
C HIS A 23 -3.49 5.27 -2.76
N ARG A 24 -4.15 5.74 -3.82
CA ARG A 24 -4.09 5.13 -5.15
C ARG A 24 -2.68 5.04 -5.74
N TYR A 25 -1.90 6.11 -5.63
CA TYR A 25 -0.52 6.17 -6.12
C TYR A 25 0.25 7.31 -5.45
N SER A 26 1.58 7.33 -5.62
CA SER A 26 2.44 8.46 -5.25
C SER A 26 2.60 9.44 -6.40
N THR A 27 2.55 10.74 -6.11
CA THR A 27 2.83 11.79 -7.10
C THR A 27 4.31 12.01 -7.34
N ASP A 28 5.19 11.40 -6.53
CA ASP A 28 6.64 11.52 -6.65
C ASP A 28 7.36 10.16 -6.72
N VAL A 29 8.57 10.18 -7.28
CA VAL A 29 9.38 8.97 -7.56
C VAL A 29 9.93 8.29 -6.31
N LYS A 30 9.97 8.97 -5.16
CA LYS A 30 10.41 8.42 -3.88
C LYS A 30 9.26 7.82 -3.08
N TRP A 31 8.03 7.87 -3.58
CA TRP A 31 6.85 7.29 -2.94
C TRP A 31 6.51 7.93 -1.58
N GLN A 32 6.72 9.25 -1.45
CA GLN A 32 6.55 9.98 -0.20
C GLN A 32 5.23 10.76 -0.15
N VAL A 33 4.80 11.32 -1.27
CA VAL A 33 3.62 12.19 -1.37
C VAL A 33 2.51 11.42 -2.07
N PRO A 34 1.43 11.03 -1.36
CA PRO A 34 0.32 10.33 -1.98
C PRO A 34 -0.57 11.26 -2.81
N HIS A 35 -1.20 10.69 -3.82
CA HIS A 35 -2.44 11.22 -4.35
C HIS A 35 -3.59 10.80 -3.42
N PHE A 36 -4.21 11.76 -2.73
CA PHE A 36 -5.11 11.48 -1.58
C PHE A 36 -6.39 10.69 -1.90
N GLU A 37 -6.72 10.47 -3.18
CA GLU A 37 -7.80 9.57 -3.59
C GLU A 37 -7.54 8.12 -3.12
N LYS A 38 -8.60 7.46 -2.68
CA LYS A 38 -8.63 6.03 -2.37
C LYS A 38 -9.67 5.35 -3.26
N MET A 39 -9.32 4.22 -3.84
CA MET A 39 -10.23 3.45 -4.68
C MET A 39 -10.44 2.05 -4.10
N LEU A 40 -11.67 1.56 -4.19
CA LEU A 40 -12.07 0.28 -3.59
C LEU A 40 -11.27 -0.91 -4.14
N TYR A 41 -11.00 -0.92 -5.45
CA TYR A 41 -10.29 -2.04 -6.07
C TYR A 41 -8.81 -2.08 -5.64
N ASP A 42 -8.18 -0.92 -5.40
CA ASP A 42 -6.81 -0.87 -4.88
C ASP A 42 -6.75 -1.45 -3.45
N GLN A 43 -7.74 -1.11 -2.63
CA GLN A 43 -7.88 -1.68 -1.29
C GLN A 43 -8.06 -3.20 -1.32
N ALA A 44 -8.94 -3.70 -2.20
CA ALA A 44 -9.21 -5.13 -2.33
C ALA A 44 -7.97 -5.91 -2.79
N ASN A 45 -7.27 -5.41 -3.81
CA ASN A 45 -6.07 -6.05 -4.35
C ASN A 45 -4.92 -6.06 -3.33
N LEU A 46 -4.73 -4.96 -2.58
CA LEU A 46 -3.70 -4.90 -1.54
C LEU A 46 -4.05 -5.84 -0.38
N LEU A 47 -5.32 -5.90 0.04
CA LEU A 47 -5.76 -6.84 1.08
C LEU A 47 -5.45 -8.30 0.69
N GLU A 48 -5.78 -8.70 -0.53
CA GLU A 48 -5.46 -10.03 -1.06
C GLU A 48 -3.95 -10.27 -1.06
N SER A 49 -3.16 -9.32 -1.59
CA SER A 49 -1.70 -9.44 -1.65
C SER A 49 -1.05 -9.58 -0.27
N PHE A 50 -1.50 -8.79 0.72
CA PHE A 50 -1.01 -8.88 2.09
C PHE A 50 -1.42 -10.19 2.76
N TYR A 51 -2.67 -10.64 2.54
CA TYR A 51 -3.17 -11.89 3.09
C TYR A 51 -2.41 -13.10 2.53
N GLU A 52 -2.23 -13.17 1.21
CA GLU A 52 -1.46 -14.24 0.58
C GLU A 52 0.00 -14.23 1.06
N SER A 53 0.62 -13.05 1.14
CA SER A 53 1.99 -12.95 1.66
C SER A 53 2.10 -13.41 3.11
N TYR A 54 1.10 -13.14 3.95
CA TYR A 54 1.07 -13.60 5.35
C TYR A 54 0.92 -15.12 5.48
N LEU A 55 0.28 -15.78 4.52
CA LEU A 55 0.17 -17.25 4.54
C LEU A 55 1.47 -17.95 4.11
N VAL A 56 2.34 -17.25 3.39
CA VAL A 56 3.58 -17.81 2.83
C VAL A 56 4.80 -17.57 3.74
N PHE A 57 4.81 -16.49 4.53
CA PHE A 57 5.94 -16.08 5.37
C PHE A 57 5.55 -15.93 6.84
#